data_AF-A0A0D8XNJ3-F1
#
_entry.id   AF-A0A0D8XNJ3-F1
#
_cell.length_a   1.000
_cell.length_b   1.000
_cell.length_c   1.000
_cell.angle_alpha   90.00
_cell.angle_beta   90.00
_cell.angle_gamma   90.00
#
_symmetry.space_group_name_H-M   'P 1'
#
loop_
_entity.id
_entity.type
_entity.pdbx_description
1 polymer ?
#
loop_
_entity_poly.entity_id
_entity_poly.type
_entity_poly.pdbx_seq_one_letter_code
_entity_poly.pdbx_strand_id
1 'polypeptide(L)'
;MSTYRNGLAATYPHVYVVAQSAYDGILRDVCREVILSYFAGGRNQSILITGESGAGKTENTKRIIEYVLHCGGHMSSKSHAVSNGTLRNGRSIGNDVVSCGILLEAFGNARTTHNNNSSRFGKFIRIEFDEHGKLQSAQIECCEFFPHLKRMSMLLSKAFSDEMRQKLLLTKSPDQYKFLNQGRVSIDKDIDDVENGILTNRVMDGLSITSDEKMRIYSILAACLLIGEIKFGERSGLDISYVEGKEEIDAVTSLLGVKSSRLVDALTQPSIRVGDKVIRKNQNMQKYTQPQIKINILQDLNLNVIDCPTS
;
A
#
# COMPACT_ATOMS: atom_id res chain seq x y z
N MET A 1 -13.74 5.26 24.48
CA MET A 1 -12.36 4.79 24.74
C MET A 1 -12.00 4.92 26.21
N SER A 2 -12.12 6.12 26.80
CA SER A 2 -11.92 6.37 28.24
C SER A 2 -12.71 5.45 29.16
N THR A 3 -13.98 5.15 28.84
CA THR A 3 -14.81 4.19 29.59
C THR A 3 -14.28 2.76 29.60
N TYR A 4 -13.67 2.31 28.49
CA TYR A 4 -13.02 0.99 28.41
C TYR A 4 -11.69 0.99 29.18
N ARG A 5 -10.91 2.08 29.08
CA ARG A 5 -9.64 2.24 29.80
C ARG A 5 -9.83 2.22 31.32
N ASN A 6 -10.90 2.84 31.81
CA ASN A 6 -11.23 2.88 33.22
C ASN A 6 -11.97 1.62 33.72
N GLY A 7 -12.11 0.58 32.89
CA GLY A 7 -12.81 -0.66 33.23
C GLY A 7 -14.33 -0.57 33.31
N LEU A 8 -14.92 0.63 33.21
CA LEU A 8 -16.36 0.88 33.33
C LEU A 8 -17.20 0.22 32.22
N ALA A 9 -16.60 -0.02 31.06
CA ALA A 9 -17.26 -0.68 29.93
C ALA A 9 -16.69 -2.08 29.62
N ALA A 10 -15.91 -2.67 30.54
CA ALA A 10 -15.27 -3.97 30.31
C ALA A 10 -16.24 -5.12 30.03
N THR A 11 -17.51 -4.97 30.43
CA THR A 11 -18.59 -5.94 30.23
C THR A 11 -19.28 -5.84 28.87
N TYR A 12 -19.06 -4.76 28.11
CA TYR A 12 -19.63 -4.59 26.77
C TYR A 12 -18.65 -5.12 25.70
N PRO A 13 -19.06 -6.08 24.86
CA PRO A 13 -18.17 -6.65 23.85
C PRO A 13 -17.80 -5.60 22.79
N HIS A 14 -16.51 -5.28 22.71
CA HIS A 14 -15.94 -4.38 21.70
C HIS A 14 -14.46 -4.71 21.49
N VAL A 15 -13.91 -4.41 20.30
CA VAL A 15 -12.47 -4.59 20.00
C VAL A 15 -11.53 -3.82 20.93
N TYR A 16 -12.06 -2.83 21.66
CA TYR A 16 -11.31 -2.07 22.66
C TYR A 16 -10.98 -2.90 23.90
N VAL A 17 -11.80 -3.90 24.23
CA VAL A 17 -11.52 -4.83 25.34
C VAL A 17 -10.29 -5.69 25.01
N VAL A 18 -10.19 -6.16 23.77
CA VAL A 18 -9.02 -6.92 23.28
C VAL A 18 -7.77 -6.04 23.27
N ALA A 19 -7.90 -4.82 22.76
CA ALA A 19 -6.81 -3.84 22.73
C ALA A 19 -6.31 -3.47 24.15
N GLN A 20 -7.23 -3.26 25.10
CA GLN A 20 -6.91 -2.98 26.50
C GLN A 20 -6.19 -4.16 27.15
N SER A 21 -6.69 -5.39 26.97
CA SER A 21 -6.06 -6.60 27.50
C SER A 21 -4.63 -6.79 26.97
N ALA A 22 -4.40 -6.53 25.69
CA ALA A 22 -3.07 -6.55 25.10
C ALA A 22 -2.18 -5.45 25.70
N TYR A 23 -2.65 -4.21 25.78
CA TYR A 23 -1.90 -3.11 26.37
C TYR A 23 -1.51 -3.39 27.83
N ASP A 24 -2.45 -3.90 28.64
CA ASP A 24 -2.17 -4.32 30.01
C ASP A 24 -1.15 -5.48 30.04
N GLY A 25 -1.22 -6.42 29.09
CA GLY A 25 -0.26 -7.51 28.96
C GLY A 25 1.18 -7.06 28.70
N ILE A 26 1.35 -5.93 28.00
CA ILE A 26 2.67 -5.28 27.81
C ILE A 26 3.13 -4.64 29.13
N LEU A 27 2.22 -4.01 29.88
CA LEU A 27 2.54 -3.28 31.12
C LEU A 27 2.53 -4.11 32.40
N ARG A 28 2.36 -5.44 32.33
CA ARG A 28 2.22 -6.28 33.52
C ARG A 28 3.43 -6.26 34.48
N ASP A 29 4.54 -5.62 34.12
CA ASP A 29 5.64 -5.26 35.04
C ASP A 29 5.38 -4.04 35.93
N VAL A 30 4.48 -3.13 35.53
CA VAL A 30 4.35 -1.79 36.12
C VAL A 30 3.17 -1.68 37.11
N CYS A 31 2.17 -2.57 37.02
CA CYS A 31 0.87 -2.33 37.66
C CYS A 31 0.42 -3.32 38.76
N ARG A 32 1.26 -4.28 39.20
CA ARG A 32 0.84 -5.15 40.32
C ARG A 32 2.00 -5.55 41.24
N GLU A 33 2.17 -4.76 42.31
CA GLU A 33 2.60 -5.32 43.59
C GLU A 33 1.63 -6.45 43.94
N VAL A 34 2.16 -7.68 44.00
CA VAL A 34 1.66 -8.89 44.72
C VAL A 34 1.82 -10.17 43.86
N ILE A 35 2.95 -10.85 44.12
CA ILE A 35 3.11 -12.29 44.40
C ILE A 35 2.79 -13.30 43.26
N LEU A 36 3.77 -13.57 42.40
CA LEU A 36 4.59 -14.81 42.38
C LEU A 36 5.54 -14.79 41.17
N SER A 37 6.81 -14.65 41.50
CA SER A 37 8.01 -14.75 40.67
C SER A 37 8.02 -16.00 39.79
N TYR A 38 8.04 -15.81 38.48
CA TYR A 38 8.74 -16.60 37.43
C TYR A 38 8.42 -16.02 36.03
N PHE A 39 7.39 -15.15 35.93
CA PHE A 39 6.98 -14.45 34.72
C PHE A 39 6.79 -12.93 34.94
N ALA A 40 7.65 -12.32 35.78
CA ALA A 40 7.68 -10.88 36.04
C ALA A 40 8.42 -10.16 34.90
N GLY A 41 7.80 -10.20 33.72
CA GLY A 41 8.21 -9.50 32.52
C GLY A 41 6.96 -9.21 31.69
N GLY A 42 6.67 -7.94 31.43
CA GLY A 42 5.76 -7.52 30.37
C GLY A 42 6.20 -8.21 29.08
N ARG A 43 5.27 -8.83 28.36
CA ARG A 43 5.60 -9.58 27.14
C ARG A 43 5.07 -8.87 25.93
N ASN A 44 5.79 -8.99 24.82
CA ASN A 44 5.29 -8.62 23.51
C ASN A 44 3.93 -9.30 23.25
N GLN A 45 2.97 -8.52 22.76
CA GLN A 45 1.62 -8.98 22.45
C GLN A 45 1.38 -8.93 20.94
N SER A 46 0.54 -9.82 20.44
CA SER A 46 0.11 -9.84 19.04
C SER A 46 -1.40 -9.98 18.96
N ILE A 47 -2.04 -9.19 18.11
CA ILE A 47 -3.47 -9.33 17.78
C ILE A 47 -3.58 -9.75 16.32
N LEU A 48 -4.14 -10.95 16.09
CA LEU A 48 -4.43 -11.47 14.77
C LEU A 48 -5.93 -11.30 14.48
N ILE A 49 -6.26 -10.54 13.43
CA ILE A 49 -7.65 -10.39 12.96
C ILE A 49 -7.85 -11.22 11.70
N THR A 50 -8.63 -12.29 11.83
CA THR A 50 -8.97 -13.18 10.71
C THR A 50 -10.39 -12.90 10.20
N GLY A 51 -10.65 -13.25 8.95
CA GLY A 51 -11.98 -13.16 8.34
C GLY A 51 -11.92 -13.06 6.82
N GLU A 52 -13.05 -13.31 6.17
CA GLU A 52 -13.18 -13.24 4.71
C GLU A 52 -13.11 -11.79 4.20
N SER A 53 -13.13 -11.61 2.87
CA SER A 53 -13.22 -10.28 2.25
C SER A 53 -14.53 -9.61 2.68
N GLY A 54 -14.46 -8.38 3.17
CA GLY A 54 -15.64 -7.64 3.64
C GLY A 54 -15.98 -7.83 5.12
N ALA A 55 -15.31 -8.73 5.86
CA ALA A 55 -15.54 -8.96 7.29
C ALA A 55 -15.13 -7.79 8.22
N GLY A 56 -14.76 -6.63 7.67
CA GLY A 56 -14.38 -5.46 8.46
C GLY A 56 -13.00 -5.51 9.13
N LYS A 57 -12.09 -6.40 8.69
CA LYS A 57 -10.74 -6.55 9.27
C LYS A 57 -10.01 -5.21 9.40
N THR A 58 -9.88 -4.48 8.29
CA THR A 58 -9.18 -3.20 8.21
C THR A 58 -9.79 -2.14 9.13
N GLU A 59 -11.12 -2.08 9.22
CA GLU A 59 -11.82 -1.12 10.07
C GLU A 59 -11.60 -1.43 11.56
N ASN A 60 -11.64 -2.71 11.92
CA ASN A 60 -11.33 -3.15 13.28
C ASN A 60 -9.87 -2.89 13.65
N THR A 61 -8.92 -3.12 12.72
CA THR A 61 -7.51 -2.76 12.92
C THR A 61 -7.35 -1.27 13.19
N LYS A 62 -8.00 -0.39 12.42
CA LYS A 62 -7.97 1.07 12.63
C LYS A 62 -8.43 1.44 14.04
N ARG A 63 -9.52 0.84 14.53
CA ARG A 63 -10.05 1.07 15.88
C ARG A 63 -9.10 0.58 16.97
N ILE A 64 -8.48 -0.59 16.81
CA ILE A 64 -7.50 -1.11 17.77
C ILE A 64 -6.29 -0.19 17.84
N ILE A 65 -5.77 0.27 16.71
CA ILE A 65 -4.64 1.21 16.65
C ILE A 65 -5.01 2.52 17.35
N GLU A 66 -6.15 3.12 17.01
CA GLU A 66 -6.63 4.36 17.65
C GLU A 66 -6.71 4.22 19.19
N TYR A 67 -7.20 3.06 19.66
CA TYR A 67 -7.28 2.77 21.10
C TYR A 67 -5.91 2.66 21.77
N VAL A 68 -5.00 1.88 21.18
CA VAL A 68 -3.67 1.63 21.71
C VAL A 68 -2.84 2.92 21.76
N LEU A 69 -2.97 3.78 20.73
CA LEU A 69 -2.37 5.12 20.69
C LEU A 69 -2.94 6.06 21.76
N HIS A 70 -4.25 5.94 22.06
CA HIS A 70 -4.88 6.67 23.15
C HIS A 70 -4.37 6.23 24.52
N CYS A 71 -4.11 4.94 24.72
CA CYS A 71 -3.53 4.42 25.96
C CYS A 71 -2.10 4.97 26.18
N GLY A 72 -1.25 4.94 25.14
CA GLY A 72 0.14 5.44 25.16
C GLY A 72 0.31 6.96 25.19
N GLY A 73 -0.74 7.71 25.56
CA GLY A 73 -0.67 9.15 25.82
C GLY A 73 -0.62 10.05 24.58
N HIS A 74 -0.88 9.53 23.38
CA HIS A 74 -0.79 10.28 22.12
C HIS A 74 -2.14 10.79 21.58
N MET A 75 -3.26 10.51 22.26
CA MET A 75 -4.57 11.05 21.91
C MET A 75 -5.22 11.74 23.13
N SER A 76 -5.30 13.07 23.14
CA SER A 76 -6.05 13.82 24.16
C SER A 76 -7.55 13.57 24.00
N SER A 77 -8.34 13.53 25.08
CA SER A 77 -9.76 13.11 25.12
C SER A 77 -10.76 13.85 24.22
N LYS A 78 -10.31 14.73 23.31
CA LYS A 78 -11.11 15.38 22.25
C LYS A 78 -10.66 15.01 20.82
N SER A 79 -9.77 14.03 20.65
CA SER A 79 -9.22 13.64 19.35
C SER A 79 -9.83 12.34 18.83
N HIS A 80 -10.98 12.42 18.16
CA HIS A 80 -11.34 11.39 17.20
C HIS A 80 -10.40 11.52 15.99
N ALA A 81 -9.64 10.46 15.69
CA ALA A 81 -8.59 10.49 14.68
C ALA A 81 -9.13 10.66 13.24
N VAL A 82 -10.42 10.38 13.03
CA VAL A 82 -11.09 10.53 11.74
C VAL A 82 -12.53 11.02 11.96
N SER A 83 -12.74 12.33 11.90
CA SER A 83 -14.05 12.89 11.58
C SER A 83 -13.98 13.46 10.15
N ASN A 84 -14.71 12.84 9.22
CA ASN A 84 -14.93 13.33 7.85
C ASN A 84 -13.68 13.60 7.00
N GLY A 85 -12.78 12.62 6.83
CA GLY A 85 -11.72 12.69 5.80
C GLY A 85 -10.72 13.84 5.95
N THR A 86 -10.67 14.47 7.12
CA THR A 86 -9.80 15.63 7.39
C THR A 86 -8.67 15.20 8.32
N LEU A 87 -7.45 15.11 7.78
CA LEU A 87 -6.24 14.95 8.59
C LEU A 87 -6.14 16.12 9.58
N ARG A 88 -5.99 15.84 10.88
CA ARG A 88 -5.80 16.90 11.89
C ARG A 88 -4.35 17.40 11.84
N ASN A 89 -4.18 18.72 11.93
CA ASN A 89 -2.86 19.36 11.98
C ASN A 89 -2.15 19.02 13.30
N GLY A 90 -1.13 18.17 13.22
CA GLY A 90 -0.25 17.79 14.33
C GLY A 90 0.42 16.45 14.04
N ARG A 91 1.74 16.44 13.84
CA ARG A 91 2.51 15.19 13.64
C ARG A 91 2.54 14.42 14.96
N SER A 92 2.00 13.22 14.94
CA SER A 92 2.15 12.23 16.00
C SER A 92 2.34 10.88 15.34
N ILE A 93 3.14 10.02 15.96
CA ILE A 93 3.39 8.66 15.46
C ILE A 93 2.06 7.94 15.17
N GLY A 94 1.06 8.17 16.01
CA GLY A 94 -0.27 7.62 15.81
C GLY A 94 -0.99 8.10 14.54
N ASN A 95 -0.92 9.41 14.26
CA ASN A 95 -1.49 9.97 13.03
C ASN A 95 -0.73 9.48 11.79
N ASP A 96 0.58 9.28 11.90
CA ASP A 96 1.43 8.79 10.81
C ASP A 96 1.09 7.34 10.46
N VAL A 97 0.89 6.45 11.46
CA VAL A 97 0.45 5.06 11.22
C VAL A 97 -0.89 5.00 10.49
N VAL A 98 -1.86 5.82 10.91
CA VAL A 98 -3.18 5.88 10.25
C VAL A 98 -3.03 6.42 8.82
N SER A 99 -2.21 7.44 8.63
CA SER A 99 -1.91 8.06 7.33
C SER A 99 -1.25 7.06 6.37
N CYS A 100 -0.24 6.32 6.82
CA CYS A 100 0.37 5.23 6.07
C CYS A 100 -0.66 4.15 5.69
N GLY A 101 -1.59 3.83 6.59
CA GLY A 101 -2.68 2.91 6.31
C GLY A 101 -3.55 3.37 5.12
N ILE A 102 -3.91 4.65 5.06
CA ILE A 102 -4.67 5.26 3.96
C ILE A 102 -3.86 5.21 2.66
N LEU A 103 -2.56 5.53 2.71
CA LEU A 103 -1.69 5.50 1.54
C LEU A 103 -1.58 4.09 0.94
N LEU A 104 -1.40 3.08 1.79
CA LEU A 104 -1.38 1.69 1.38
C LEU A 104 -2.72 1.24 0.79
N GLU A 105 -3.84 1.74 1.30
CA GLU A 105 -5.17 1.46 0.75
C GLU A 105 -5.37 2.13 -0.62
N ALA A 106 -4.90 3.35 -0.81
CA ALA A 106 -5.00 4.10 -2.06
C ALA A 106 -4.32 3.35 -3.23
N PHE A 107 -3.21 2.68 -2.96
CA PHE A 107 -2.44 1.95 -3.99
C PHE A 107 -2.71 0.44 -4.03
N GLY A 108 -2.95 -0.20 -2.88
CA GLY A 108 -2.98 -1.65 -2.73
C GLY A 108 -4.37 -2.27 -2.56
N ASN A 109 -5.46 -1.50 -2.56
CA ASN A 109 -6.80 -2.07 -2.53
C ASN A 109 -7.40 -2.27 -3.92
N ALA A 110 -8.14 -3.35 -4.13
CA ALA A 110 -8.89 -3.63 -5.35
C ALA A 110 -10.38 -3.85 -5.08
N ARG A 111 -11.19 -3.56 -6.11
CA ARG A 111 -12.55 -4.08 -6.17
C ARG A 111 -12.53 -5.57 -6.51
N THR A 112 -13.33 -6.30 -5.77
CA THR A 112 -13.69 -7.70 -6.00
C THR A 112 -15.20 -7.80 -6.22
N THR A 113 -15.71 -8.96 -6.63
CA THR A 113 -17.15 -9.19 -6.84
C THR A 113 -17.99 -8.90 -5.59
N HIS A 114 -17.43 -9.06 -4.40
CA HIS A 114 -18.17 -8.95 -3.12
C HIS A 114 -17.70 -7.78 -2.23
N ASN A 115 -16.64 -7.06 -2.63
CA ASN A 115 -16.08 -5.96 -1.84
C ASN A 115 -15.38 -4.95 -2.76
N ASN A 116 -15.87 -3.71 -2.75
CA ASN A 116 -15.35 -2.61 -3.55
C ASN A 116 -14.00 -2.05 -3.04
N ASN A 117 -13.59 -2.40 -1.83
CA ASN A 117 -12.34 -1.92 -1.20
C ASN A 117 -11.59 -3.07 -0.51
N SER A 118 -11.31 -4.15 -1.24
CA SER A 118 -10.61 -5.32 -0.71
C SER A 118 -9.09 -5.10 -0.70
N SER A 119 -8.46 -5.14 0.48
CA SER A 119 -7.00 -5.19 0.56
C SER A 119 -6.49 -6.53 0.04
N ARG A 120 -5.52 -6.47 -0.87
CA ARG A 120 -4.92 -7.66 -1.51
C ARG A 120 -3.46 -7.88 -1.12
N PHE A 121 -3.06 -7.29 0.00
CA PHE A 121 -1.73 -7.38 0.58
C PHE A 121 -1.87 -7.62 2.08
N GLY A 122 -0.90 -8.31 2.66
CA GLY A 122 -0.79 -8.47 4.11
C GLY A 122 -0.22 -7.21 4.75
N LYS A 123 -0.76 -6.80 5.89
CA LYS A 123 -0.21 -5.70 6.72
C LYS A 123 0.20 -6.27 8.07
N PHE A 124 1.47 -6.11 8.43
CA PHE A 124 1.98 -6.36 9.76
C PHE A 124 2.35 -5.01 10.38
N ILE A 125 1.72 -4.66 11.50
CA ILE A 125 1.91 -3.36 12.15
C ILE A 125 2.52 -3.62 13.52
N ARG A 126 3.75 -3.16 13.70
CA ARG A 126 4.48 -3.22 14.97
C ARG A 126 4.37 -1.86 15.64
N ILE A 127 3.97 -1.83 16.90
CA ILE A 127 3.87 -0.61 17.71
C ILE A 127 4.69 -0.87 18.97
N GLU A 128 5.64 0.01 19.25
CA GLU A 128 6.55 -0.12 20.37
C GLU A 128 6.22 0.89 21.47
N PHE A 129 6.30 0.42 22.71
CA PHE A 129 6.08 1.20 23.92
C PHE A 129 7.36 1.19 24.75
N ASP A 130 7.63 2.30 25.42
CA ASP A 130 8.68 2.36 26.42
C ASP A 130 8.28 1.63 27.72
N GLU A 131 9.22 1.58 28.66
CA GLU A 131 9.03 0.97 29.99
C GLU A 131 7.92 1.63 30.83
N HIS A 132 7.48 2.83 30.46
CA HIS A 132 6.39 3.56 31.11
C HIS A 132 5.05 3.43 30.35
N GLY A 133 5.01 2.64 29.27
CA GLY A 133 3.84 2.45 28.43
C GLY A 133 3.55 3.60 27.48
N LYS A 134 4.49 4.52 27.27
CA LYS A 134 4.34 5.59 26.29
C LYS A 134 4.73 5.07 24.90
N LEU A 135 4.01 5.51 23.88
CA LEU A 135 4.33 5.20 22.49
C LEU A 135 5.73 5.68 22.13
N GLN A 136 6.58 4.77 21.64
CA GLN A 136 7.96 5.03 21.26
C GLN A 136 8.14 5.04 19.73
N SER A 137 7.63 4.02 19.03
CA SER A 137 7.80 3.87 17.59
C SER A 137 6.63 3.08 16.98
N ALA A 138 6.48 3.14 15.66
CA ALA A 138 5.61 2.24 14.93
C ALA A 138 6.14 1.95 13.52
N GLN A 139 5.99 0.71 13.07
CA GLN A 139 6.44 0.23 11.77
C GLN A 139 5.32 -0.54 11.09
N ILE A 140 5.18 -0.37 9.77
CA ILE A 140 4.26 -1.15 8.95
C ILE A 140 5.09 -1.93 7.92
N GLU A 141 4.99 -3.24 7.98
CA GLU A 141 5.53 -4.15 6.98
C GLU A 141 4.40 -4.69 6.11
N CYS A 142 4.65 -4.74 4.80
CA CYS A 142 3.67 -5.21 3.84
C CYS A 142 4.17 -6.50 3.17
N CYS A 143 3.35 -7.55 3.23
CA CYS A 143 3.58 -8.77 2.47
C CYS A 143 2.84 -8.67 1.14
N GLU A 144 3.52 -8.99 0.04
CA GLU A 144 2.91 -9.08 -1.31
C GLU A 144 2.21 -7.77 -1.74
N PHE A 145 2.83 -6.63 -1.47
CA PHE A 145 2.26 -5.35 -1.90
C PHE A 145 2.39 -5.17 -3.41
N PHE A 146 1.25 -5.24 -4.09
CA PHE A 146 1.15 -4.96 -5.53
C PHE A 146 0.20 -3.80 -5.77
N PRO A 147 0.67 -2.69 -6.38
CA PRO A 147 -0.20 -1.61 -6.79
C PRO A 147 -1.28 -2.11 -7.73
N HIS A 148 -2.55 -1.88 -7.39
CA HIS A 148 -3.63 -2.27 -8.27
C HIS A 148 -3.81 -1.28 -9.40
N LEU A 149 -3.69 -1.77 -10.63
CA LEU A 149 -3.84 -0.99 -11.85
C LEU A 149 -5.13 -0.15 -11.87
N LYS A 150 -6.25 -0.72 -11.41
CA LYS A 150 -7.53 0.01 -11.34
C LYS A 150 -7.52 1.21 -10.39
N ARG A 151 -6.65 1.25 -9.39
CA ARG A 151 -6.48 2.43 -8.51
C ARG A 151 -5.63 3.52 -9.16
N MET A 152 -4.86 3.18 -10.19
CA MET A 152 -4.06 4.14 -10.93
C MET A 152 -4.90 5.07 -11.80
N SER A 153 -6.21 4.79 -12.00
CA SER A 153 -7.15 5.72 -12.65
C SER A 153 -7.25 7.07 -11.93
N MET A 154 -6.96 7.09 -10.63
CA MET A 154 -6.80 8.30 -9.84
C MET A 154 -5.78 9.28 -10.43
N LEU A 155 -4.69 8.78 -11.04
CA LEU A 155 -3.67 9.63 -11.71
C LEU A 155 -4.20 10.29 -12.99
N LEU A 156 -5.28 9.76 -13.56
CA LEU A 156 -5.95 10.30 -14.74
C LEU A 156 -7.07 11.29 -14.37
N SER A 157 -7.39 11.43 -13.08
CA SER A 157 -8.48 12.28 -12.59
C SER A 157 -8.07 13.75 -12.51
N LYS A 158 -9.04 14.62 -12.20
CA LYS A 158 -8.81 16.06 -11.98
C LYS A 158 -8.05 16.37 -10.68
N ALA A 159 -7.75 15.37 -9.85
CA ALA A 159 -6.86 15.55 -8.71
C ALA A 159 -5.41 15.84 -9.15
N PHE A 160 -5.07 15.50 -10.39
CA PHE A 160 -3.77 15.72 -11.00
C PHE A 160 -3.92 16.73 -12.14
N SER A 161 -3.07 17.77 -12.14
CA SER A 161 -3.12 18.81 -13.17
C SER A 161 -2.80 18.25 -14.55
N ASP A 162 -3.21 18.95 -15.61
CA ASP A 162 -2.90 18.54 -16.97
C ASP A 162 -1.38 18.51 -17.21
N GLU A 163 -0.63 19.45 -16.64
CA GLU A 163 0.83 19.48 -16.74
C GLU A 163 1.46 18.27 -16.04
N MET A 164 0.91 17.85 -14.89
CA MET A 164 1.40 16.66 -14.18
C MET A 164 1.12 15.39 -14.96
N ARG A 165 -0.09 15.25 -15.52
CA ARG A 165 -0.45 14.11 -16.39
C ARG A 165 0.41 14.05 -17.65
N GLN A 166 0.72 15.19 -18.26
CA GLN A 166 1.66 15.25 -19.37
C GLN A 166 3.07 14.81 -18.99
N LYS A 167 3.59 15.23 -17.82
CA LYS A 167 4.89 14.76 -17.30
C LYS A 167 4.92 13.26 -17.04
N LEU A 168 3.78 12.69 -16.63
CA LEU A 168 3.62 11.25 -16.42
C LEU A 168 3.30 10.48 -17.71
N LEU A 169 3.24 11.15 -18.86
CA LEU A 169 2.88 10.58 -20.17
C LEU A 169 1.49 9.92 -20.18
N LEU A 170 0.59 10.41 -19.32
CA LEU A 170 -0.75 9.91 -19.13
C LEU A 170 -1.78 10.80 -19.85
N THR A 171 -1.78 10.76 -21.18
CA THR A 171 -2.56 11.68 -22.03
C THR A 171 -3.88 11.12 -22.55
N LYS A 172 -4.07 9.80 -22.51
CA LYS A 172 -5.29 9.12 -22.97
C LYS A 172 -6.40 9.17 -21.92
N SER A 173 -7.65 8.94 -22.32
CA SER A 173 -8.76 8.76 -21.37
C SER A 173 -8.66 7.39 -20.65
N PRO A 174 -9.23 7.22 -19.45
CA PRO A 174 -9.13 5.98 -18.68
C PRO A 174 -9.57 4.71 -19.44
N ASP A 175 -10.59 4.81 -20.28
CA ASP A 175 -11.13 3.72 -21.10
C ASP A 175 -10.20 3.26 -22.24
N GLN A 176 -9.23 4.10 -22.61
CA GLN A 176 -8.26 3.82 -23.67
C GLN A 176 -7.01 3.06 -23.19
N TYR A 177 -6.80 2.93 -21.87
CA TYR A 177 -5.70 2.12 -21.33
C TYR A 177 -6.11 0.66 -21.18
N LYS A 178 -5.36 -0.24 -21.81
CA LYS A 178 -5.65 -1.68 -21.86
C LYS A 178 -5.77 -2.31 -20.48
N PHE A 179 -4.94 -1.88 -19.53
CA PHE A 179 -4.87 -2.42 -18.17
C PHE A 179 -6.01 -1.94 -17.26
N LEU A 180 -6.64 -0.80 -17.55
CA LEU A 180 -7.84 -0.34 -16.84
C LEU A 180 -9.11 -1.01 -17.38
N ASN A 181 -9.13 -1.36 -18.68
CA ASN A 181 -10.33 -1.83 -19.37
C ASN A 181 -10.45 -3.37 -19.48
N GLN A 182 -9.81 -4.14 -18.59
CA GLN A 182 -9.82 -5.61 -18.65
C GLN A 182 -11.12 -6.26 -18.16
N GLY A 183 -11.95 -5.50 -17.45
CA GLY A 183 -13.34 -5.85 -17.16
C GLY A 183 -14.19 -4.66 -17.56
N ARG A 184 -15.36 -4.91 -18.15
CA ARG A 184 -16.27 -4.00 -18.91
C ARG A 184 -16.61 -2.62 -18.28
N VAL A 185 -16.01 -2.26 -17.15
CA VAL A 185 -16.15 -0.99 -16.44
C VAL A 185 -14.74 -0.42 -16.20
N SER A 186 -14.41 0.63 -16.94
CA SER A 186 -13.16 1.40 -16.83
C SER A 186 -13.18 2.39 -15.65
N ILE A 187 -14.36 2.88 -15.28
CA ILE A 187 -14.57 3.83 -14.18
C ILE A 187 -15.63 3.27 -13.23
N ASP A 188 -15.25 3.09 -11.98
CA ASP A 188 -16.15 2.61 -10.95
C ASP A 188 -16.98 3.76 -10.37
N LYS A 189 -18.31 3.70 -10.50
CA LYS A 189 -19.20 4.76 -10.01
C LYS A 189 -19.22 4.86 -8.48
N ASP A 190 -18.82 3.80 -7.78
CA ASP A 190 -18.78 3.76 -6.32
C ASP A 190 -17.44 4.32 -5.77
N ILE A 191 -16.51 4.72 -6.64
CA ILE A 191 -15.18 5.21 -6.28
C ILE A 191 -14.98 6.61 -6.85
N ASP A 192 -14.78 7.59 -5.97
CA ASP A 192 -14.41 8.95 -6.37
C ASP A 192 -12.88 9.05 -6.54
N ASP A 193 -12.40 8.89 -7.77
CA ASP A 193 -10.98 9.01 -8.12
C ASP A 193 -10.42 10.44 -7.94
N VAL A 194 -11.26 11.47 -7.90
CA VAL A 194 -10.82 12.84 -7.63
C VAL A 194 -10.60 13.02 -6.13
N GLU A 195 -11.57 12.64 -5.32
CA GLU A 195 -11.45 12.72 -3.87
C GLU A 195 -10.28 11.85 -3.35
N ASN A 196 -10.15 10.62 -3.85
CA ASN A 196 -9.05 9.73 -3.49
C ASN A 196 -7.69 10.33 -3.85
N GLY A 197 -7.57 11.00 -5.01
CA GLY A 197 -6.33 11.66 -5.43
C GLY A 197 -5.94 12.82 -4.54
N ILE A 198 -6.91 13.65 -4.17
CA ILE A 198 -6.71 14.76 -3.25
C ILE A 198 -6.32 14.25 -1.86
N LEU A 199 -7.01 13.23 -1.36
CA LEU A 199 -6.73 12.62 -0.06
C LEU A 199 -5.32 12.01 -0.04
N THR A 200 -4.95 11.26 -1.09
CA THR A 200 -3.63 10.65 -1.21
C THR A 200 -2.53 11.71 -1.17
N ASN A 201 -2.66 12.79 -1.96
CA ASN A 201 -1.69 13.88 -1.96
C ASN A 201 -1.55 14.54 -0.57
N ARG A 202 -2.68 14.81 0.10
CA ARG A 202 -2.72 15.40 1.44
C ARG A 202 -2.08 14.49 2.49
N VAL A 203 -2.32 13.19 2.41
CA VAL A 203 -1.71 12.19 3.30
C VAL A 203 -0.20 12.16 3.10
N MET A 204 0.26 12.18 1.84
CA MET A 204 1.69 12.26 1.54
C MET A 204 2.33 13.57 2.07
N ASP A 205 1.63 14.71 1.99
CA ASP A 205 2.08 15.96 2.63
C ASP A 205 2.21 15.82 4.14
N GLY A 206 1.21 15.21 4.79
CA GLY A 206 1.22 14.96 6.24
C GLY A 206 2.40 14.09 6.68
N LEU A 207 2.77 13.10 5.87
CA LEU A 207 3.93 12.23 6.08
C LEU A 207 5.27 12.90 5.69
N SER A 208 5.24 14.14 5.20
CA SER A 208 6.42 14.87 4.71
C SER A 208 7.14 14.22 3.53
N ILE A 209 6.40 13.51 2.68
CA ILE A 209 6.90 13.02 1.40
C ILE A 209 7.04 14.24 0.47
N THR A 210 8.27 14.48 0.02
CA THR A 210 8.61 15.64 -0.81
C THR A 210 7.97 15.56 -2.19
N SER A 211 7.79 16.70 -2.86
CA SER A 211 7.25 16.73 -4.22
C SER A 211 8.02 15.86 -5.21
N ASP A 212 9.34 15.77 -5.07
CA ASP A 212 10.19 14.92 -5.91
C ASP A 212 9.96 13.43 -5.64
N GLU A 213 9.82 13.04 -4.38
CA GLU A 213 9.46 11.66 -4.00
C GLU A 213 8.06 11.30 -4.49
N LYS A 214 7.08 12.20 -4.36
CA LYS A 214 5.73 12.00 -4.91
C LYS A 214 5.80 11.79 -6.42
N MET A 215 6.55 12.62 -7.14
CA MET A 215 6.72 12.48 -8.58
C MET A 215 7.36 11.14 -8.94
N ARG A 216 8.37 10.67 -8.20
CA ARG A 216 8.95 9.33 -8.41
C ARG A 216 7.91 8.23 -8.23
N ILE A 217 7.13 8.27 -7.15
CA ILE A 217 6.04 7.32 -6.88
C ILE A 217 5.04 7.32 -8.05
N TYR A 218 4.60 8.50 -8.49
CA TYR A 218 3.66 8.63 -9.59
C TYR A 218 4.24 8.16 -10.93
N SER A 219 5.52 8.42 -11.21
CA SER A 219 6.21 7.92 -12.41
C SER A 219 6.23 6.39 -12.46
N ILE A 220 6.44 5.73 -11.32
CA ILE A 220 6.43 4.26 -11.25
C ILE A 220 5.03 3.71 -11.47
N LEU A 221 4.00 4.34 -10.89
CA LEU A 221 2.60 3.95 -11.11
C LEU A 221 2.19 4.19 -12.58
N ALA A 222 2.57 5.32 -13.17
CA ALA A 222 2.33 5.61 -14.58
C ALA A 222 3.02 4.59 -15.50
N ALA A 223 4.27 4.22 -15.19
CA ALA A 223 5.00 3.18 -15.92
C ALA A 223 4.27 1.81 -15.84
N CYS A 224 3.71 1.45 -14.68
CA CYS A 224 2.90 0.23 -14.53
C CYS A 224 1.64 0.23 -15.40
N LEU A 225 1.08 1.40 -15.70
CA LEU A 225 -0.04 1.52 -16.62
C LEU A 225 0.42 1.44 -18.08
N LEU A 226 1.45 2.21 -18.44
CA LEU A 226 1.97 2.34 -19.81
C LEU A 226 2.61 1.05 -20.33
N ILE A 227 3.18 0.21 -19.46
CA ILE A 227 3.72 -1.09 -19.87
C ILE A 227 2.62 -2.01 -20.46
N GLY A 228 1.36 -1.78 -20.10
CA GLY A 228 0.21 -2.47 -20.68
C GLY A 228 0.00 -2.18 -22.15
N GLU A 229 0.44 -1.01 -22.61
CA GLU A 229 0.30 -0.53 -23.99
C GLU A 229 1.36 -1.12 -24.93
N ILE A 230 2.45 -1.68 -24.38
CA ILE A 230 3.50 -2.33 -25.18
C ILE A 230 2.91 -3.52 -25.93
N LYS A 231 3.05 -3.47 -27.26
CA LYS A 231 2.64 -4.50 -28.21
C LYS A 231 3.78 -5.49 -28.45
N PHE A 232 3.41 -6.73 -28.72
CA PHE A 232 4.35 -7.82 -28.98
C PHE A 232 3.93 -8.52 -30.27
N GLY A 233 4.93 -8.83 -31.09
CA GLY A 233 4.78 -9.70 -32.26
C GLY A 233 5.49 -11.04 -32.02
N GLU A 234 5.13 -12.06 -32.79
CA GLU A 234 5.82 -13.36 -32.84
C GLU A 234 6.44 -13.57 -34.21
N ARG A 235 7.62 -14.20 -34.24
CA ARG A 235 8.21 -14.65 -35.51
C ARG A 235 7.62 -16.01 -35.88
N SER A 236 7.16 -16.15 -37.12
CA SER A 236 6.56 -17.42 -37.58
C SER A 236 7.54 -18.58 -37.44
N GLY A 237 7.08 -19.67 -36.80
CA GLY A 237 7.86 -20.90 -36.63
C GLY A 237 8.89 -20.89 -35.49
N LEU A 238 9.01 -19.79 -34.72
CA LEU A 238 9.89 -19.70 -33.56
C LEU A 238 9.08 -19.20 -32.36
N ASP A 239 9.19 -19.85 -31.19
CA ASP A 239 8.61 -19.37 -29.91
C ASP A 239 9.38 -18.15 -29.36
N ILE A 240 9.58 -17.14 -30.20
CA ILE A 240 10.34 -15.92 -29.92
C ILE A 240 9.45 -14.73 -30.23
N SER A 241 9.17 -13.94 -29.20
CA SER A 241 8.46 -12.67 -29.35
C SER A 241 9.41 -11.48 -29.37
N TYR A 242 8.97 -10.40 -30.01
CA TYR A 242 9.67 -9.12 -30.02
C TYR A 242 8.70 -8.00 -29.67
N VAL A 243 9.22 -6.86 -29.21
CA VAL A 243 8.41 -5.67 -28.95
C VAL A 243 8.11 -4.96 -30.25
N GLU A 244 6.84 -4.67 -30.50
CA GLU A 244 6.38 -3.86 -31.62
C GLU A 244 6.33 -2.39 -31.21
N GLY A 245 7.02 -1.54 -31.98
CA GLY A 245 7.10 -0.11 -31.67
C GLY A 245 8.13 0.21 -30.58
N LYS A 246 8.57 1.47 -30.56
CA LYS A 246 9.57 1.95 -29.61
C LYS A 246 9.01 3.01 -28.66
N GLU A 247 7.93 3.67 -29.04
CA GLU A 247 7.35 4.80 -28.32
C GLU A 247 6.92 4.41 -26.90
N GLU A 248 6.21 3.28 -26.74
CA GLU A 248 5.76 2.81 -25.43
C GLU A 248 6.93 2.37 -24.54
N ILE A 249 7.98 1.79 -25.12
CA ILE A 249 9.20 1.42 -24.40
C ILE A 249 9.93 2.68 -23.91
N ASP A 250 10.12 3.66 -24.79
CA ASP A 250 10.81 4.91 -24.47
C ASP A 250 10.01 5.73 -23.44
N ALA A 251 8.67 5.69 -23.50
CA ALA A 251 7.79 6.27 -22.48
C ALA A 251 8.00 5.62 -21.11
N VAL A 252 7.94 4.29 -21.00
CA VAL A 252 8.13 3.58 -19.73
C VAL A 252 9.55 3.79 -19.19
N THR A 253 10.55 3.71 -20.05
CA THR A 253 11.95 3.82 -19.63
C THR A 253 12.39 5.22 -19.26
N SER A 254 11.82 6.27 -19.90
CA SER A 254 12.05 7.65 -19.49
C SER A 254 11.50 7.95 -18.09
N LEU A 255 10.32 7.41 -17.74
CA LEU A 255 9.74 7.54 -16.40
C LEU A 255 10.54 6.82 -15.32
N LEU A 256 11.13 5.66 -15.64
CA LEU A 256 11.87 4.83 -14.68
C LEU A 256 13.38 5.13 -14.65
N GLY A 257 13.90 5.91 -15.59
CA GLY A 257 15.34 6.20 -15.69
C GLY A 257 16.19 4.99 -16.07
N VAL A 258 15.62 4.03 -16.83
CA VAL A 258 16.33 2.82 -17.26
C VAL A 258 16.60 2.84 -18.77
N LYS A 259 17.51 1.99 -19.26
CA LYS A 259 17.79 1.89 -20.71
C LYS A 259 16.68 1.09 -21.41
N SER A 260 16.20 1.56 -22.57
CA SER A 260 15.21 0.86 -23.41
C SER A 260 15.60 -0.60 -23.68
N SER A 261 16.88 -0.87 -23.96
CA SER A 261 17.38 -2.22 -24.19
C SER A 261 17.19 -3.15 -23.00
N ARG A 262 17.38 -2.65 -21.76
CA ARG A 262 17.17 -3.48 -20.55
C ARG A 262 15.71 -3.87 -20.38
N LEU A 263 14.78 -2.96 -20.68
CA LEU A 263 13.35 -3.26 -20.60
C LEU A 263 12.95 -4.28 -21.68
N VAL A 264 13.43 -4.12 -22.92
CA VAL A 264 13.17 -5.07 -24.01
C VAL A 264 13.72 -6.46 -23.69
N ASP A 265 14.95 -6.54 -23.19
CA ASP A 265 15.56 -7.81 -22.79
C ASP A 265 14.77 -8.48 -21.65
N ALA A 266 14.39 -7.71 -20.63
CA ALA A 266 13.63 -8.24 -19.50
C ALA A 266 12.22 -8.71 -19.92
N LEU A 267 11.61 -8.00 -20.89
CA LEU A 267 10.32 -8.38 -21.45
C LEU A 267 10.39 -9.59 -22.37
N THR A 268 11.42 -9.74 -23.20
CA THR A 268 11.46 -10.81 -24.23
C THR A 268 12.23 -12.06 -23.80
N GLN A 269 13.24 -11.87 -22.94
CA GLN A 269 14.18 -12.90 -22.50
C GLN A 269 14.42 -12.84 -20.98
N PRO A 270 13.38 -13.01 -20.15
CA PRO A 270 13.56 -13.00 -18.72
C PRO A 270 14.58 -14.05 -18.29
N SER A 271 15.48 -13.64 -17.39
CA SER A 271 16.53 -14.49 -16.85
C SER A 271 16.13 -15.03 -15.49
N ILE A 272 16.23 -16.34 -15.31
CA ILE A 272 16.00 -17.03 -14.05
C ILE A 272 17.34 -17.51 -13.52
N ARG A 273 17.65 -17.18 -12.27
CA ARG A 273 18.83 -17.73 -11.59
C ARG A 273 18.47 -19.05 -10.91
N VAL A 274 19.19 -20.12 -11.25
CA VAL A 274 19.04 -21.46 -10.67
C VAL A 274 20.40 -21.88 -10.11
N GLY A 275 20.57 -21.75 -8.79
CA GLY A 275 21.88 -21.84 -8.14
C GLY A 275 22.82 -20.75 -8.67
N ASP A 276 24.01 -21.16 -9.13
CA ASP A 276 25.00 -20.24 -9.70
C ASP A 276 24.80 -19.94 -11.19
N LYS A 277 23.80 -20.55 -11.84
CA LYS A 277 23.57 -20.41 -13.28
C LYS A 277 22.43 -19.44 -13.57
N VAL A 278 22.64 -18.55 -14.54
CA VAL A 278 21.59 -17.67 -15.09
C VAL A 278 21.08 -18.27 -16.40
N ILE A 279 19.82 -18.68 -16.42
CA ILE A 279 19.15 -19.25 -17.59
C ILE A 279 18.27 -18.18 -18.20
N ARG A 280 18.49 -17.85 -19.49
CA ARG A 280 17.60 -16.98 -20.25
C ARG A 280 16.60 -17.84 -21.02
N LYS A 281 15.32 -17.49 -20.93
CA LYS A 281 14.26 -18.22 -21.63
C LYS A 281 13.45 -17.23 -22.46
N ASN A 282 13.35 -17.47 -23.77
CA ASN A 282 12.38 -16.76 -24.61
C ASN A 282 10.97 -17.08 -24.09
N GLN A 283 10.09 -16.08 -24.01
CA GLN A 283 8.68 -16.34 -23.72
C GLN A 283 7.79 -16.13 -24.93
N ASN A 284 6.68 -16.88 -24.94
CA ASN A 284 5.63 -16.80 -25.93
C ASN A 284 4.65 -15.67 -25.63
N MET A 285 3.91 -15.23 -26.65
CA MET A 285 3.07 -14.04 -26.57
C MET A 285 1.94 -14.14 -25.55
N GLN A 286 1.45 -15.35 -25.28
CA GLN A 286 0.38 -15.59 -24.31
C GLN A 286 0.75 -15.18 -22.88
N LYS A 287 2.03 -15.18 -22.51
CA LYS A 287 2.46 -14.75 -21.17
C LYS A 287 2.54 -13.23 -21.04
N TYR A 288 2.81 -12.50 -22.13
CA TYR A 288 2.90 -11.03 -22.08
C TYR A 288 1.57 -10.32 -21.95
N THR A 289 0.44 -11.01 -22.18
CA THR A 289 -0.88 -10.40 -21.97
C THR A 289 -1.25 -10.28 -20.49
N GLN A 290 -0.53 -10.99 -19.60
CA GLN A 290 -0.79 -10.97 -18.17
C GLN A 290 -0.17 -9.72 -17.51
N PRO A 291 -0.98 -8.82 -16.92
CA PRO A 291 -0.48 -7.59 -16.30
C PRO A 291 0.52 -7.85 -15.19
N GLN A 292 0.28 -8.89 -14.39
CA GLN A 292 1.14 -9.22 -13.26
C GLN A 292 2.58 -9.54 -13.69
N ILE A 293 2.76 -10.24 -14.81
CA ILE A 293 4.10 -10.58 -15.32
C ILE A 293 4.84 -9.31 -15.73
N LYS A 294 4.18 -8.40 -16.44
CA LYS A 294 4.78 -7.12 -16.85
C LYS A 294 5.13 -6.23 -15.66
N ILE A 295 4.26 -6.15 -14.65
CA ILE A 295 4.51 -5.36 -13.44
C ILE A 295 5.69 -5.94 -12.65
N ASN A 296 5.75 -7.26 -12.47
CA ASN A 296 6.87 -7.90 -11.77
C ASN A 296 8.21 -7.62 -12.47
N ILE A 297 8.22 -7.55 -13.82
CA ILE A 297 9.42 -7.18 -14.58
C ILE A 297 9.84 -5.74 -14.30
N LEU A 298 8.91 -4.78 -14.24
CA LEU A 298 9.24 -3.41 -13.83
C LEU A 298 9.78 -3.35 -12.42
N GLN A 299 9.26 -4.22 -11.58
CA GLN A 299 9.64 -4.26 -10.20
C GLN A 299 11.08 -4.77 -10.03
N ASP A 300 11.44 -5.86 -10.70
CA ASP A 300 12.82 -6.37 -10.71
C ASP A 300 13.82 -5.39 -11.33
N LEU A 301 13.34 -4.51 -12.22
CA LEU A 301 14.15 -3.47 -12.85
C LEU A 301 14.35 -2.22 -11.99
N ASN A 302 13.53 -1.97 -10.97
CA ASN A 302 13.56 -0.71 -10.20
C ASN A 302 13.07 -0.71 -8.74
N LEU A 303 12.77 -1.85 -8.10
CA LEU A 303 12.24 -1.84 -6.73
C LEU A 303 13.30 -1.74 -5.64
N ASN A 304 13.53 -0.51 -5.19
CA ASN A 304 13.34 -0.13 -3.78
C ASN A 304 12.30 1.01 -3.74
N VAL A 305 11.10 0.80 -4.31
CA VAL A 305 10.10 1.88 -4.47
C VAL A 305 9.38 2.24 -3.18
N ILE A 306 9.52 1.42 -2.13
CA ILE A 306 8.96 1.72 -0.81
C ILE A 306 9.92 1.25 0.28
N ASP A 307 11.21 1.61 0.18
CA ASP A 307 11.96 1.85 1.41
C ASP A 307 11.63 3.29 1.81
N CYS A 308 10.64 3.44 2.69
CA CYS A 308 10.47 4.68 3.42
C CYS A 308 11.82 4.91 4.13
N PRO A 309 12.53 6.02 3.91
CA PRO A 309 13.80 6.25 4.57
C PRO A 309 13.54 6.19 6.08
N THR A 310 14.08 5.15 6.71
CA THR A 310 14.16 5.07 8.16
C THR A 310 15.21 6.08 8.57
N SER A 311 14.75 7.31 8.84
CA SER A 311 15.51 8.30 9.59
C SER A 311 15.12 8.22 11.06
#